data_AF-A0A0B7KLN6-F1
#
_entry.id   AF-A0A0B7KLN6-F1
#
_cell.length_a   1.000
_cell.length_b   1.000
_cell.length_c   1.000
_cell.angle_alpha   90.00
_cell.angle_beta   90.00
_cell.angle_gamma   90.00
#
_symmetry.space_group_name_H-M   'P 1'
#
loop_
_entity.id
_entity.type
_entity.pdbx_description
1 polymer ?
#
loop_
_entity_poly.entity_id
_entity_poly.type
_entity_poly.pdbx_seq_one_letter_code
_entity_poly.pdbx_strand_id
1 'polypeptide(L)'
;MEEAIRNMDQSSEDAALVHAFAAITINRMRSSWALHKGVAVQMTELVRCSIRAHRAYELDWDDEKDDSILKPLPVTAKRILTCVFLSVCALTLGRVDRSFAWLREGITMFQALDFGQKFPGRPDNAARWQRLYWELFLHERHVALLPSFGSVLPAPSSGPPVSDPSIPGHINLGFRRLVNLFAILDDKFLAHWRSQHNDSLKQSTESPLTTQWIENKHRDLDEDAAGTAEEEKLSKDRGSSGLTELQHIDLVITRLWLRTLLWQLALSQGLLASTTSPTNHEGLSFQFPINSLYTEFRSVFSRLQDVTSVGFHGMGMLEKLFEITSTIADVMVVTSQSGQIEDEDVSRVEYLLFLFKFLAGFDAVASKQRNYLLEKLQAMKGMYTMINFGKAF
;
A
#
# COMPACT_ATOMS: atom_id res chain seq x y z
N MET A 1 14.83 13.62 -12.99
CA MET A 1 14.61 14.54 -11.85
C MET A 1 15.61 15.69 -11.88
N GLU A 2 16.92 15.44 -11.95
CA GLU A 2 17.93 16.52 -12.03
C GLU A 2 17.67 17.56 -13.13
N GLU A 3 17.25 17.10 -14.31
CA GLU A 3 16.86 17.97 -15.41
C GLU A 3 15.65 18.85 -15.05
N ALA A 4 14.62 18.28 -14.43
CA ALA A 4 13.46 19.03 -13.96
C ALA A 4 13.85 20.08 -12.91
N ILE A 5 14.77 19.75 -12.00
CA ILE A 5 15.30 20.71 -11.02
C ILE A 5 16.00 21.87 -11.72
N ARG A 6 16.80 21.60 -12.76
CA ARG A 6 17.49 22.68 -13.51
C ARG A 6 16.52 23.59 -14.26
N ASN A 7 15.40 23.07 -14.73
CA ASN A 7 14.44 23.78 -15.56
C ASN A 7 13.26 24.38 -14.78
N MET A 8 13.19 24.17 -13.46
CA MET A 8 11.98 24.49 -12.68
C MET A 8 11.61 25.97 -12.68
N ASP A 9 12.56 26.88 -12.88
CA ASP A 9 12.29 28.31 -12.94
C ASP A 9 11.75 28.77 -14.31
N GLN A 10 11.90 27.94 -15.35
CA GLN A 10 11.45 28.24 -16.72
C GLN A 10 10.28 27.37 -17.20
N SER A 11 9.97 26.28 -16.49
CA SER A 11 8.97 25.29 -16.89
C SER A 11 8.01 25.00 -15.75
N SER A 12 6.75 25.42 -15.89
CA SER A 12 5.67 25.14 -14.93
C SER A 12 5.47 23.64 -14.71
N GLU A 13 5.67 22.81 -15.74
CA GLU A 13 5.60 21.35 -15.62
C GLU A 13 6.73 20.79 -14.73
N ASP A 14 7.95 21.25 -14.96
CA ASP A 14 9.11 20.81 -14.17
C ASP A 14 9.01 21.31 -12.73
N ALA A 15 8.58 22.56 -12.53
CA ALA A 15 8.26 23.09 -11.22
C ALA A 15 7.22 22.23 -10.50
N ALA A 16 6.13 21.87 -11.17
CA ALA A 16 5.07 21.06 -10.58
C ALA A 16 5.61 19.72 -10.06
N LEU A 17 6.39 19.04 -10.90
CA LEU A 17 7.01 17.75 -10.58
C LEU A 17 8.02 17.88 -9.44
N VAL A 18 8.90 18.89 -9.47
CA VAL A 18 9.94 19.09 -8.46
C VAL A 18 9.32 19.36 -7.09
N HIS A 19 8.31 20.24 -7.02
CA HIS A 19 7.62 20.51 -5.76
C HIS A 19 6.88 19.27 -5.22
N ALA A 20 6.21 18.50 -6.08
CA ALA A 20 5.56 17.26 -5.67
C ALA A 20 6.57 16.20 -5.20
N PHE A 21 7.67 16.06 -5.94
CA PHE A 21 8.76 15.15 -5.60
C PHE A 21 9.41 15.52 -4.27
N ALA A 22 9.64 16.81 -4.01
CA ALA A 22 10.14 17.28 -2.73
C ALA A 22 9.16 16.99 -1.58
N ALA A 23 7.85 17.17 -1.80
CA ALA A 23 6.82 16.88 -0.79
C ALA A 23 6.78 15.39 -0.43
N ILE A 24 6.76 14.50 -1.41
CA ILE A 24 6.76 13.04 -1.16
C ILE A 24 8.09 12.56 -0.58
N THR A 25 9.19 13.19 -0.97
CA THR A 25 10.52 12.88 -0.42
C THR A 25 10.62 13.25 1.06
N ILE A 26 10.07 14.41 1.47
CA ILE A 26 9.94 14.76 2.88
C ILE A 26 9.03 13.77 3.62
N ASN A 27 7.93 13.36 2.97
CA ASN A 27 7.00 12.36 3.52
C ASN A 27 7.68 11.00 3.80
N ARG A 28 8.63 10.60 2.96
CA ARG A 28 9.29 9.29 3.02
C ARG A 28 10.59 9.30 3.83
N MET A 29 11.40 10.35 3.72
CA MET A 29 12.77 10.35 4.28
C MET A 29 12.85 10.81 5.74
N ARG A 30 11.86 11.56 6.23
CA ARG A 30 11.88 11.94 7.64
C ARG A 30 11.25 10.80 8.44
N SER A 31 12.10 9.99 9.05
CA SER A 31 11.80 9.04 10.14
C SER A 31 11.14 9.68 11.36
N SER A 32 10.74 10.95 11.27
CA SER A 32 10.25 11.72 12.38
C SER A 32 8.94 11.10 12.85
N TRP A 33 9.08 10.43 13.98
CA TRP A 33 8.11 10.05 14.99
C TRP A 33 7.06 11.13 15.29
N ALA A 34 7.24 12.34 14.76
CA ALA A 34 6.21 13.34 14.58
C ALA A 34 6.11 13.81 13.11
N LEU A 35 4.89 13.86 12.57
CA LEU A 35 4.50 14.97 11.69
C LEU A 35 4.51 16.23 12.58
N HIS A 36 5.70 16.70 12.98
CA HIS A 36 5.83 17.96 13.69
C HIS A 36 5.11 19.02 12.86
N LYS A 37 4.38 19.94 13.50
CA LYS A 37 3.64 21.01 12.81
C LYS A 37 4.46 21.64 11.68
N GLY A 38 5.78 21.79 11.84
CA GLY A 38 6.70 22.27 10.80
C GLY A 38 6.80 21.39 9.54
N VAL A 39 6.87 20.06 9.66
CA VAL A 39 6.96 19.12 8.52
C VAL A 39 5.66 19.11 7.74
N ALA A 40 4.51 19.01 8.44
CA ALA A 40 3.20 19.08 7.81
C ALA A 40 2.99 20.42 7.07
N VAL A 41 3.42 21.53 7.67
CA VAL A 41 3.39 22.86 7.04
C VAL A 41 4.28 22.91 5.80
N GLN A 42 5.51 22.41 5.88
CA GLN A 42 6.43 22.39 4.74
C GLN A 42 5.90 21.53 3.59
N MET A 43 5.40 20.32 3.89
CA MET A 43 4.75 19.46 2.90
C MET A 43 3.53 20.14 2.27
N THR A 44 2.70 20.79 3.09
CA THR A 44 1.51 21.51 2.60
C THR A 44 1.89 22.64 1.66
N GLU A 45 2.97 23.38 1.94
CA GLU A 45 3.40 24.46 1.06
C GLU A 45 3.98 23.94 -0.25
N LEU A 46 4.78 22.87 -0.22
CA LEU A 46 5.27 22.23 -1.44
C LEU A 46 4.12 21.66 -2.29
N VAL A 47 3.13 21.03 -1.67
CA VAL A 47 1.90 20.59 -2.34
C VAL A 47 1.19 21.77 -3.00
N ARG A 48 1.07 22.91 -2.33
CA ARG A 48 0.46 24.13 -2.91
C ARG A 48 1.24 24.67 -4.09
N CYS A 49 2.56 24.77 -3.98
CA CYS A 49 3.42 25.20 -5.09
C CYS A 49 3.29 24.26 -6.29
N SER A 50 3.29 22.95 -6.05
CA SER A 50 3.09 21.95 -7.09
C SER A 50 1.74 22.10 -7.80
N ILE A 51 0.64 22.27 -7.05
CA ILE A 51 -0.70 22.47 -7.63
C ILE A 51 -0.75 23.74 -8.49
N ARG A 52 -0.20 24.85 -8.00
CA ARG A 52 -0.15 26.11 -8.76
C ARG A 52 0.56 25.93 -10.09
N ALA A 53 1.74 25.31 -10.08
CA ALA A 53 2.53 25.07 -11.27
C ALA A 53 1.86 24.04 -12.22
N HIS A 54 1.24 22.99 -11.68
CA HIS A 54 0.51 21.97 -12.46
C HIS A 54 -0.68 22.57 -13.22
N ARG A 55 -1.39 23.51 -12.60
CA ARG A 55 -2.50 24.25 -13.21
C ARG A 55 -2.04 25.34 -14.16
N ALA A 56 -0.95 26.05 -13.83
CA ALA A 56 -0.35 27.03 -14.74
C ALA A 56 0.08 26.37 -16.05
N TYR A 57 0.77 25.22 -15.98
CA TYR A 57 1.13 24.47 -17.18
C TYR A 57 -0.09 24.09 -18.04
N GLU A 58 -1.19 23.66 -17.42
CA GLU A 58 -2.41 23.31 -18.16
C GLU A 58 -3.02 24.49 -18.92
N LEU A 59 -2.91 25.69 -18.37
CA LEU A 59 -3.44 26.93 -18.96
C LEU A 59 -2.50 27.53 -20.01
N ASP A 60 -1.19 27.45 -19.76
CA ASP A 60 -0.15 28.03 -20.63
C ASP A 60 0.28 27.09 -21.76
N TRP A 61 -0.15 25.81 -21.71
CA TRP A 61 0.20 24.84 -22.74
C TRP A 61 -0.43 25.20 -24.08
N ASP A 62 0.42 25.45 -25.08
CA ASP A 62 0.01 25.74 -26.44
C ASP A 62 0.47 24.62 -27.38
N ASP A 63 -0.50 23.99 -28.06
CA ASP A 63 -0.21 23.16 -29.23
C ASP A 63 -0.18 24.07 -30.45
N GLU A 64 1.02 24.44 -30.90
CA GLU A 64 1.25 25.27 -32.09
C GLU A 64 0.58 24.71 -33.36
N LYS A 65 0.13 23.44 -33.35
CA LYS A 65 -0.50 22.76 -34.49
C LYS A 65 -2.02 22.65 -34.39
N ASP A 66 -2.65 23.09 -33.30
CA ASP A 66 -4.09 22.98 -33.08
C ASP A 66 -4.70 24.34 -32.74
N ASP A 67 -5.39 24.98 -33.70
CA ASP A 67 -6.04 26.28 -33.52
C ASP A 67 -7.41 26.19 -32.79
N SER A 68 -7.77 25.05 -32.18
CA SER A 68 -9.04 24.90 -31.48
C SER A 68 -9.16 25.79 -30.25
N ILE A 69 -10.39 26.24 -29.98
CA ILE A 69 -10.74 27.08 -28.81
C ILE A 69 -10.49 26.32 -27.49
N LEU A 70 -10.65 25.00 -27.51
CA LEU A 70 -10.37 24.12 -26.38
C LEU A 70 -9.28 23.14 -26.80
N LYS A 71 -8.05 23.49 -26.43
CA LYS A 71 -6.85 22.69 -26.68
C LYS A 71 -6.98 21.30 -26.03
N PRO A 72 -6.38 20.25 -26.61
CA PRO A 72 -6.41 18.91 -26.04
C PRO A 72 -5.72 18.88 -24.68
N LEU A 73 -6.07 17.90 -23.85
CA LEU A 73 -5.46 17.73 -22.53
C LEU A 73 -3.94 17.50 -22.69
N PRO A 74 -3.06 18.32 -22.07
CA PRO A 74 -1.63 18.09 -22.12
C PRO A 74 -1.29 16.82 -21.33
N VAL A 75 -0.89 15.74 -22.01
CA VAL A 75 -0.55 14.48 -21.34
C VAL A 75 0.94 14.20 -21.44
N THR A 76 1.59 14.17 -20.27
CA THR A 76 3.01 13.80 -20.15
C THR A 76 3.22 12.91 -18.93
N ALA A 77 4.32 12.14 -18.92
CA ALA A 77 4.70 11.34 -17.76
C ALA A 77 4.94 12.19 -16.50
N LYS A 78 5.45 13.43 -16.66
CA LYS A 78 5.73 14.34 -15.53
C LYS A 78 4.43 14.80 -14.85
N ARG A 79 3.41 15.15 -15.63
CA ARG A 79 2.09 15.54 -15.09
C ARG A 79 1.40 14.38 -14.38
N ILE A 80 1.44 13.18 -14.95
CA ILE A 80 0.85 11.98 -14.33
C ILE A 80 1.58 11.65 -13.03
N LEU A 81 2.92 11.66 -13.00
CA LEU A 81 3.69 11.43 -11.77
C LEU A 81 3.43 12.51 -10.71
N THR A 82 3.27 13.77 -11.13
CA THR A 82 2.87 14.87 -10.24
C THR A 82 1.55 14.55 -9.54
N CYS A 83 0.55 14.08 -10.29
CA CYS A 83 -0.74 13.67 -9.75
C CYS A 83 -0.61 12.52 -8.73
N VAL A 84 0.21 11.51 -9.03
CA VAL A 84 0.49 10.38 -8.11
C VAL A 84 1.13 10.89 -6.81
N PHE A 85 2.18 11.71 -6.89
CA PHE A 85 2.86 12.25 -5.71
C PHE A 85 1.97 13.15 -4.86
N LEU A 86 1.17 14.01 -5.51
CA LEU A 86 0.16 14.83 -4.83
C LEU A 86 -0.87 13.96 -4.12
N SER A 87 -1.32 12.88 -4.76
CA SER A 87 -2.28 11.93 -4.18
C SER A 87 -1.76 11.28 -2.91
N VAL A 88 -0.51 10.78 -2.92
CA VAL A 88 0.16 10.18 -1.76
C VAL A 88 0.33 11.19 -0.62
N CYS A 89 0.71 12.42 -0.95
CA CYS A 89 0.85 13.48 0.05
C CYS A 89 -0.50 13.85 0.68
N ALA A 90 -1.56 13.96 -0.12
CA ALA A 90 -2.92 14.23 0.37
C ALA A 90 -3.41 13.15 1.33
N LEU A 91 -3.19 11.86 1.00
CA LEU A 91 -3.57 10.76 1.87
C LEU A 91 -2.86 10.85 3.22
N THR A 92 -1.55 11.13 3.21
CA THR A 92 -0.76 11.31 4.43
C THR A 92 -1.23 12.52 5.27
N LEU A 93 -1.75 13.57 4.64
CA LEU A 93 -2.36 14.73 5.30
C LEU A 93 -3.83 14.52 5.70
N GLY A 94 -4.35 13.30 5.57
CA GLY A 94 -5.74 12.94 5.88
C GLY A 94 -6.77 13.56 4.93
N ARG A 95 -6.36 13.99 3.72
CA ARG A 95 -7.23 14.57 2.69
C ARG A 95 -7.56 13.53 1.62
N VAL A 96 -8.40 12.58 2.03
CA VAL A 96 -8.80 11.41 1.24
C VAL A 96 -9.51 11.78 -0.07
N ASP A 97 -10.36 12.80 -0.04
CA ASP A 97 -11.05 13.37 -1.21
C ASP A 97 -10.07 13.94 -2.25
N ARG A 98 -9.07 14.71 -1.80
CA ARG A 98 -8.01 15.28 -2.65
C ARG A 98 -7.12 14.19 -3.23
N SER A 99 -6.78 13.19 -2.42
CA SER A 99 -6.00 12.03 -2.86
C SER A 99 -6.68 11.31 -4.02
N PHE A 100 -7.98 11.02 -3.87
CA PHE A 100 -8.79 10.42 -4.92
C PHE A 100 -8.87 11.28 -6.18
N ALA A 101 -9.18 12.58 -6.05
CA ALA A 101 -9.34 13.47 -7.18
C ALA A 101 -8.06 13.58 -8.03
N TRP A 102 -6.91 13.79 -7.40
CA TRP A 102 -5.63 13.90 -8.12
C TRP A 102 -5.20 12.56 -8.74
N LEU A 103 -5.41 11.45 -8.04
CA LEU A 103 -5.11 10.15 -8.63
C LEU A 103 -5.99 9.88 -9.85
N ARG A 104 -7.30 10.19 -9.75
CA ARG A 104 -8.23 10.04 -10.88
C ARG A 104 -7.84 10.94 -12.05
N GLU A 105 -7.37 12.15 -11.80
CA GLU A 105 -6.84 13.03 -12.83
C GLU A 105 -5.66 12.41 -13.59
N GLY A 106 -4.69 11.84 -12.87
CA GLY A 106 -3.56 11.12 -13.47
C GLY A 106 -3.98 9.89 -14.28
N ILE A 107 -4.97 9.13 -13.77
CA ILE A 107 -5.58 7.99 -14.47
C ILE A 107 -6.26 8.45 -15.76
N THR A 108 -7.06 9.51 -15.70
CA THR A 108 -7.76 10.07 -16.86
C THR A 108 -6.76 10.58 -17.90
N MET A 109 -5.70 11.27 -17.49
CA MET A 109 -4.61 11.66 -18.40
C MET A 109 -4.02 10.43 -19.10
N PHE A 110 -3.74 9.36 -18.35
CA PHE A 110 -3.19 8.13 -18.94
C PHE A 110 -4.18 7.46 -19.90
N GLN A 111 -5.47 7.36 -19.55
CA GLN A 111 -6.50 6.77 -20.41
C GLN A 111 -6.78 7.61 -21.67
N ALA A 112 -6.55 8.92 -21.60
CA ALA A 112 -6.61 9.81 -22.76
C ALA A 112 -5.42 9.65 -23.73
N LEU A 113 -4.39 8.88 -23.36
CA LEU A 113 -3.34 8.50 -24.30
C LEU A 113 -3.91 7.57 -25.36
N ASP A 114 -3.95 8.03 -26.59
CA ASP A 114 -4.11 7.15 -27.75
C ASP A 114 -2.82 6.34 -27.92
N PHE A 115 -2.78 5.18 -27.25
CA PHE A 115 -1.67 4.22 -27.30
C PHE A 115 -1.30 3.81 -28.74
N GLY A 116 -2.21 3.94 -29.71
CA GLY A 116 -2.02 3.53 -31.09
C GLY A 116 -1.46 4.60 -32.02
N GLN A 117 -1.79 5.88 -31.82
CA GLN A 117 -1.43 6.94 -32.79
C GLN A 117 -0.29 7.88 -32.38
N LYS A 118 -0.06 8.15 -31.09
CA LYS A 118 0.82 9.28 -30.68
C LYS A 118 2.27 8.92 -30.32
N PHE A 119 2.66 7.65 -30.28
CA PHE A 119 4.05 7.25 -30.01
C PHE A 119 4.63 6.31 -31.07
N PRO A 120 4.92 6.80 -32.29
CA PRO A 120 5.83 6.10 -33.18
C PRO A 120 7.26 6.28 -32.64
N GLY A 121 7.90 5.19 -32.21
CA GLY A 121 9.36 5.10 -32.16
C GLY A 121 10.05 5.41 -30.82
N ARG A 122 10.05 4.43 -29.91
CA ARG A 122 11.28 3.79 -29.37
C ARG A 122 10.87 2.71 -28.36
N PRO A 123 11.35 1.46 -28.50
CA PRO A 123 11.07 0.36 -27.56
C PRO A 123 11.37 0.73 -26.08
N ASP A 124 12.39 1.54 -25.85
CA ASP A 124 12.83 1.99 -24.51
C ASP A 124 11.77 2.81 -23.76
N ASN A 125 10.84 3.46 -24.46
CA ASN A 125 9.75 4.20 -23.83
C ASN A 125 8.60 3.30 -23.36
N ALA A 126 8.44 2.11 -23.94
CA ALA A 126 7.31 1.23 -23.63
C ALA A 126 7.36 0.73 -22.18
N ALA A 127 8.53 0.28 -21.72
CA ALA A 127 8.71 -0.18 -20.34
C ALA A 127 8.41 0.92 -19.32
N ARG A 128 8.80 2.18 -19.63
CA ARG A 128 8.53 3.35 -18.79
C ARG A 128 7.02 3.64 -18.68
N TRP A 129 6.30 3.62 -19.80
CA TRP A 129 4.86 3.84 -19.81
C TRP A 129 4.09 2.68 -19.13
N GLN A 130 4.53 1.44 -19.31
CA GLN A 130 4.00 0.29 -18.58
C GLN A 130 4.21 0.46 -17.06
N ARG A 131 5.40 0.86 -16.61
CA ARG A 131 5.62 1.14 -15.19
C ARG A 131 4.73 2.25 -14.67
N LEU A 132 4.53 3.31 -15.45
CA LEU A 132 3.64 4.41 -15.06
C LEU A 132 2.18 3.95 -14.93
N TYR A 133 1.70 3.07 -15.84
CA TYR A 133 0.39 2.43 -15.69
C TYR A 133 0.30 1.66 -14.39
N TRP A 134 1.28 0.80 -14.14
CA TRP A 134 1.30 -0.04 -12.95
C TRP A 134 1.38 0.78 -11.68
N GLU A 135 2.08 1.92 -11.68
CA GLU A 135 2.07 2.86 -10.56
C GLU A 135 0.68 3.45 -10.30
N LEU A 136 -0.02 3.88 -11.34
CA LEU A 136 -1.40 4.34 -11.19
C LEU A 136 -2.31 3.22 -10.67
N PHE A 137 -2.13 2.00 -11.18
CA PHE A 137 -2.88 0.82 -10.74
C PHE A 137 -2.64 0.54 -9.25
N LEU A 138 -1.39 0.43 -8.80
CA LEU A 138 -1.04 0.16 -7.40
C LEU A 138 -1.66 1.20 -6.45
N HIS A 139 -1.51 2.48 -6.78
CA HIS A 139 -2.09 3.57 -5.99
C HIS A 139 -3.62 3.58 -6.03
N GLU A 140 -4.25 3.25 -7.16
CA GLU A 140 -5.71 3.19 -7.23
C GLU A 140 -6.25 2.06 -6.37
N ARG A 141 -5.66 0.86 -6.45
CA ARG A 141 -6.09 -0.28 -5.63
C ARG A 141 -5.96 0.03 -4.14
N HIS A 142 -4.90 0.73 -3.72
CA HIS A 142 -4.76 1.21 -2.34
C HIS A 142 -5.87 2.20 -1.94
N VAL A 143 -6.19 3.20 -2.77
CA VAL A 143 -7.27 4.17 -2.51
C VAL A 143 -8.65 3.51 -2.56
N ALA A 144 -8.86 2.52 -3.42
CA ALA A 144 -10.13 1.82 -3.60
C ALA A 144 -10.50 0.89 -2.42
N LEU A 145 -9.55 0.60 -1.52
CA LEU A 145 -9.83 -0.05 -0.24
C LEU A 145 -10.52 0.89 0.75
N LEU A 146 -10.49 2.21 0.51
CA LEU A 146 -11.27 3.15 1.29
C LEU A 146 -12.76 3.03 0.91
N PRO A 147 -13.70 3.10 1.88
CA PRO A 147 -15.13 2.82 1.64
C PRO A 147 -15.83 3.64 0.55
N SER A 148 -15.24 4.77 0.14
CA SER A 148 -15.94 5.80 -0.64
C SER A 148 -15.67 5.77 -2.14
N PHE A 149 -14.68 5.00 -2.63
CA PHE A 149 -14.19 5.17 -4.01
C PHE A 149 -14.19 3.89 -4.85
N GLY A 150 -14.48 4.08 -6.14
CA GLY A 150 -14.45 3.06 -7.18
C GLY A 150 -13.09 2.97 -7.88
N SER A 151 -12.63 1.76 -8.19
CA SER A 151 -11.52 1.54 -9.14
C SER A 151 -12.03 1.65 -10.58
N VAL A 152 -11.23 2.21 -11.49
CA VAL A 152 -11.53 2.27 -12.93
C VAL A 152 -10.40 1.78 -13.83
N LEU A 153 -9.21 1.50 -13.27
CA LEU A 153 -8.12 0.89 -14.02
C LEU A 153 -8.23 -0.64 -13.95
N PRO A 154 -8.47 -1.33 -15.08
CA PRO A 154 -8.44 -2.79 -15.11
C PRO A 154 -7.01 -3.31 -14.90
N ALA A 155 -6.84 -4.61 -14.63
CA ALA A 155 -5.53 -5.22 -14.78
C ALA A 155 -5.20 -5.36 -16.30
N PRO A 156 -4.01 -4.96 -16.77
CA PRO A 156 -3.60 -5.14 -18.16
C PRO A 156 -3.57 -6.62 -18.56
N SER A 157 -4.13 -6.92 -19.74
CA SER A 157 -4.04 -8.26 -20.34
C SER A 157 -2.61 -8.66 -20.71
N SER A 158 -1.70 -7.69 -20.84
CA SER A 158 -0.27 -7.94 -21.07
C SER A 158 0.45 -8.57 -19.88
N GLY A 159 -0.17 -8.60 -18.69
CA GLY A 159 0.49 -9.05 -17.47
C GLY A 159 1.49 -8.02 -16.92
N PRO A 160 2.33 -8.43 -15.94
CA PRO A 160 3.28 -7.57 -15.25
C PRO A 160 4.21 -6.77 -16.20
N PRO A 161 4.78 -5.65 -15.75
CA PRO A 161 5.62 -4.80 -16.59
C PRO A 161 6.84 -5.56 -17.13
N VAL A 162 7.19 -5.30 -18.39
CA VAL A 162 8.44 -5.83 -18.96
C VAL A 162 9.65 -5.26 -18.24
N SER A 163 10.75 -6.03 -18.21
CA SER A 163 11.99 -5.58 -17.58
C SER A 163 12.53 -4.35 -18.30
N ASP A 164 12.85 -3.30 -17.54
CA ASP A 164 13.48 -2.10 -18.08
C ASP A 164 15.00 -2.14 -17.85
N PRO A 165 15.83 -2.22 -18.89
CA PRO A 165 17.29 -2.26 -18.75
C PRO A 165 17.89 -0.94 -18.25
N SER A 166 17.14 0.16 -18.25
CA SER A 166 17.59 1.48 -17.76
C SER A 166 17.53 1.63 -16.24
N ILE A 167 16.99 0.65 -15.51
CA ILE A 167 16.93 0.65 -14.04
C ILE A 167 17.60 -0.60 -13.45
N PRO A 168 18.08 -0.54 -12.19
CA PRO A 168 18.72 -1.69 -11.55
C PRO A 168 17.80 -2.92 -11.47
N GLY A 169 18.40 -4.11 -11.57
CA GLY A 169 17.67 -5.39 -11.56
C GLY A 169 16.78 -5.60 -10.32
N HIS A 170 17.27 -5.24 -9.13
CA HIS A 170 16.49 -5.33 -7.88
C HIS A 170 15.27 -4.39 -7.88
N ILE A 171 15.30 -3.26 -8.60
CA ILE A 171 14.14 -2.37 -8.75
C ILE A 171 13.11 -3.02 -9.66
N ASN A 172 13.53 -3.60 -10.79
CA ASN A 172 12.63 -4.37 -11.67
C ASN A 172 11.96 -5.53 -10.90
N LEU A 173 12.74 -6.29 -10.13
CA LEU A 173 12.26 -7.40 -9.33
C LEU A 173 11.23 -6.94 -8.29
N GLY A 174 11.62 -6.00 -7.42
CA GLY A 174 10.75 -5.52 -6.35
C GLY A 174 9.43 -4.93 -6.88
N PHE A 175 9.51 -4.14 -7.96
CA PHE A 175 8.32 -3.57 -8.59
C PHE A 175 7.37 -4.64 -9.15
N ARG A 176 7.90 -5.65 -9.83
CA ARG A 176 7.10 -6.75 -10.37
C ARG A 176 6.41 -7.55 -9.25
N ARG A 177 7.09 -7.79 -8.14
CA ARG A 177 6.52 -8.47 -6.97
C ARG A 177 5.41 -7.64 -6.32
N LEU A 178 5.60 -6.33 -6.19
CA LEU A 178 4.53 -5.43 -5.73
C LEU A 178 3.30 -5.47 -6.64
N VAL A 179 3.51 -5.47 -7.97
CA VAL A 179 2.43 -5.63 -8.95
C VAL A 179 1.66 -6.93 -8.74
N ASN A 180 2.35 -8.06 -8.57
CA ASN A 180 1.71 -9.35 -8.31
C ASN A 180 0.87 -9.33 -7.02
N LEU A 181 1.42 -8.75 -5.94
CA LEU A 181 0.73 -8.63 -4.66
C LEU A 181 -0.56 -7.83 -4.80
N PHE A 182 -0.52 -6.65 -5.42
CA PHE A 182 -1.71 -5.81 -5.57
C PHE A 182 -2.70 -6.33 -6.62
N ALA A 183 -2.29 -7.21 -7.53
CA ALA A 183 -3.20 -7.89 -8.47
C ALA A 183 -4.21 -8.82 -7.77
N ILE A 184 -3.94 -9.20 -6.51
CA ILE A 184 -4.91 -9.92 -5.66
C ILE A 184 -6.18 -9.11 -5.45
N LEU A 185 -6.07 -7.78 -5.39
CA LEU A 185 -7.17 -6.83 -5.22
C LEU A 185 -7.93 -6.61 -6.54
N ASP A 186 -8.42 -7.70 -7.15
CA ASP A 186 -9.16 -7.66 -8.40
C ASP A 186 -10.55 -7.00 -8.24
N ASP A 187 -11.27 -6.88 -9.35
CA ASP A 187 -12.57 -6.18 -9.36
C ASP A 187 -13.61 -6.92 -8.50
N LYS A 188 -13.51 -8.25 -8.40
CA LYS A 188 -14.37 -9.05 -7.51
C LYS A 188 -14.05 -8.74 -6.05
N PHE A 189 -12.78 -8.77 -5.66
CA PHE A 189 -12.34 -8.38 -4.32
C PHE A 189 -12.89 -7.00 -3.95
N LEU A 190 -12.62 -5.99 -4.78
CA LEU A 190 -12.98 -4.60 -4.48
C LEU A 190 -14.49 -4.37 -4.44
N ALA A 191 -15.27 -5.08 -5.26
CA ALA A 191 -16.73 -5.00 -5.22
C ALA A 191 -17.29 -5.49 -3.87
N HIS A 192 -16.83 -6.65 -3.39
CA HIS A 192 -17.25 -7.19 -2.09
C HIS A 192 -16.70 -6.37 -0.92
N TRP A 193 -15.45 -5.90 -1.01
CA TRP A 193 -14.86 -5.03 0.00
C TRP A 193 -15.66 -3.74 0.19
N ARG A 194 -16.08 -3.11 -0.92
CA ARG A 194 -16.89 -1.89 -0.87
C ARG A 194 -18.30 -2.17 -0.33
N SER A 195 -18.93 -3.26 -0.71
CA SER A 195 -20.29 -3.59 -0.24
C SER A 195 -20.34 -3.94 1.24
N GLN A 196 -19.25 -4.47 1.82
CA GLN A 196 -19.11 -4.66 3.26
C GLN A 196 -19.24 -3.35 4.05
N HIS A 197 -18.78 -2.24 3.48
CA HIS A 197 -18.74 -0.93 4.13
C HIS A 197 -19.89 0.01 3.72
N ASN A 198 -20.74 -0.41 2.78
CA ASN A 198 -21.85 0.39 2.28
C ASN A 198 -23.08 -0.49 2.01
N ASP A 199 -24.04 -0.45 2.93
CA ASP A 199 -25.27 -1.27 2.87
C ASP A 199 -26.05 -1.08 1.57
N SER A 200 -26.02 0.12 0.98
CA SER A 200 -26.71 0.39 -0.29
C SER A 200 -26.16 -0.39 -1.48
N LEU A 201 -24.89 -0.83 -1.41
CA LEU A 201 -24.21 -1.55 -2.48
C LEU A 201 -24.31 -3.08 -2.33
N LYS A 202 -24.78 -3.60 -1.17
CA LYS A 202 -24.91 -5.04 -0.92
C LYS A 202 -25.81 -5.77 -1.90
N GLN A 203 -26.82 -5.09 -2.45
CA GLN A 203 -27.76 -5.67 -3.41
C GLN A 203 -27.21 -5.75 -4.85
N SER A 204 -26.13 -5.02 -5.15
CA SER A 204 -25.55 -4.91 -6.50
C SER A 204 -24.42 -5.92 -6.80
N THR A 205 -24.02 -6.75 -5.82
CA THR A 205 -22.92 -7.71 -6.02
C THR A 205 -23.46 -9.02 -6.60
N GLU A 206 -23.18 -9.27 -7.88
CA GLU A 206 -23.84 -10.32 -8.69
C GLU A 206 -23.50 -11.77 -8.32
N SER A 207 -22.44 -12.04 -7.57
CA SER A 207 -22.07 -13.43 -7.20
C SER A 207 -21.41 -13.49 -5.83
N PRO A 208 -21.80 -14.44 -4.94
CA PRO A 208 -21.18 -14.58 -3.64
C PRO A 208 -19.70 -14.97 -3.74
N LEU A 209 -18.92 -14.58 -2.73
CA LEU A 209 -17.57 -15.12 -2.55
C LEU A 209 -17.68 -16.57 -2.10
N THR A 210 -16.81 -17.41 -2.66
CA THR A 210 -16.70 -18.82 -2.27
C THR A 210 -15.44 -19.02 -1.45
N THR A 211 -15.47 -20.01 -0.57
CA THR A 211 -14.31 -20.51 0.17
C THR A 211 -13.13 -20.76 -0.78
N GLN A 212 -13.37 -21.49 -1.87
CA GLN A 212 -12.35 -21.80 -2.88
C GLN A 212 -11.72 -20.56 -3.52
N TRP A 213 -12.50 -19.50 -3.75
CA TRP A 213 -11.95 -18.26 -4.32
C TRP A 213 -10.97 -17.60 -3.34
N ILE A 214 -11.31 -17.53 -2.05
CA ILE A 214 -10.44 -16.98 -1.01
C ILE A 214 -9.17 -17.85 -0.86
N GLU A 215 -9.30 -19.17 -0.86
CA GLU A 215 -8.15 -20.10 -0.78
C GLU A 215 -7.20 -19.91 -1.94
N ASN A 216 -7.72 -19.77 -3.16
CA ASN A 216 -6.90 -19.52 -4.33
C ASN A 216 -6.11 -18.22 -4.18
N LYS A 217 -6.74 -17.14 -3.70
CA LYS A 217 -6.03 -15.86 -3.46
C LYS A 217 -4.95 -15.96 -2.39
N HIS A 218 -5.18 -16.72 -1.32
CA HIS A 218 -4.12 -16.97 -0.33
C HIS A 218 -2.97 -17.79 -0.93
N ARG A 219 -3.28 -18.81 -1.76
CA ARG A 219 -2.26 -19.61 -2.44
C ARG A 219 -1.46 -18.77 -3.44
N ASP A 220 -2.10 -17.87 -4.18
CA ASP A 220 -1.41 -16.93 -5.09
C ASP A 220 -0.37 -16.08 -4.32
N LEU A 221 -0.69 -15.65 -3.09
CA LEU A 221 0.24 -14.90 -2.22
C LEU A 221 1.41 -15.77 -1.71
N ASP A 222 1.14 -17.04 -1.37
CA ASP A 222 2.16 -18.01 -0.93
C ASP A 222 3.10 -18.38 -2.09
N GLU A 223 2.56 -18.59 -3.29
CA GLU A 223 3.34 -18.85 -4.50
C GLU A 223 4.22 -17.65 -4.88
N ASP A 224 3.73 -16.41 -4.74
CA ASP A 224 4.56 -15.23 -4.94
C ASP A 224 5.70 -15.13 -3.90
N ALA A 225 5.45 -15.51 -2.65
CA ALA A 225 6.48 -15.56 -1.61
C ALA A 225 7.59 -16.56 -1.96
N ALA A 226 7.21 -17.78 -2.34
CA ALA A 226 8.14 -18.82 -2.76
C ALA A 226 8.94 -18.38 -4.00
N GLY A 227 8.26 -17.86 -5.02
CA GLY A 227 8.90 -17.38 -6.24
C GLY A 227 9.86 -16.21 -6.00
N THR A 228 9.55 -15.33 -5.05
CA THR A 228 10.47 -14.25 -4.65
C THR A 228 11.76 -14.82 -4.06
N ALA A 229 11.66 -15.76 -3.12
CA ALA A 229 12.80 -16.39 -2.47
C ALA A 229 13.69 -17.16 -3.47
N GLU A 230 13.08 -17.85 -4.44
CA GLU A 230 13.79 -18.55 -5.52
C GLU A 230 14.55 -17.57 -6.43
N GLU A 231 13.91 -16.48 -6.86
CA GLU A 231 14.53 -15.48 -7.74
C GLU A 231 15.67 -14.73 -7.02
N GLU A 232 15.53 -14.48 -5.71
CA GLU A 232 16.61 -13.94 -4.88
C GLU A 232 17.79 -14.90 -4.73
N LYS A 233 17.53 -16.21 -4.55
CA LYS A 233 18.58 -17.23 -4.51
C LYS A 233 19.33 -17.28 -5.83
N LEU A 234 18.61 -17.31 -6.95
CA LEU A 234 19.20 -17.29 -8.30
C LEU A 234 19.99 -16.00 -8.56
N SER A 235 19.54 -14.87 -8.04
CA SER A 235 20.26 -13.59 -8.16
C SER A 235 21.58 -13.61 -7.39
N LYS A 236 21.58 -14.18 -6.18
CA LYS A 236 22.79 -14.38 -5.37
C LYS A 236 23.78 -15.33 -6.05
N ASP A 237 23.30 -16.44 -6.60
CA ASP A 237 24.13 -17.42 -7.33
C ASP A 237 24.79 -16.80 -8.57
N ARG A 238 24.13 -15.82 -9.20
CA ARG A 238 24.66 -15.05 -10.35
C ARG A 238 25.55 -13.86 -9.94
N GLY A 239 25.79 -13.64 -8.65
CA GLY A 239 26.57 -12.50 -8.15
C GLY A 239 25.87 -11.14 -8.33
N SER A 240 24.56 -11.14 -8.56
CA SER A 240 23.76 -9.91 -8.66
C SER A 240 23.30 -9.45 -7.27
N SER A 241 23.14 -8.13 -7.10
CA SER A 241 22.49 -7.60 -5.89
C SER A 241 21.02 -8.04 -5.87
N GLY A 242 20.65 -8.76 -4.80
CA GLY A 242 19.26 -9.11 -4.52
C GLY A 242 18.44 -7.90 -4.09
N LEU A 243 17.23 -8.15 -3.57
CA LEU A 243 16.40 -7.09 -3.00
C LEU A 243 17.14 -6.39 -1.85
N THR A 244 16.94 -5.08 -1.71
CA THR A 244 17.40 -4.35 -0.53
C THR A 244 16.57 -4.74 0.69
N GLU A 245 17.10 -4.51 1.90
CA GLU A 245 16.35 -4.75 3.14
C GLU A 245 14.98 -4.05 3.13
N LEU A 246 14.95 -2.78 2.69
CA LEU A 246 13.70 -2.01 2.55
C LEU A 246 12.73 -2.69 1.56
N GLN A 247 13.18 -3.10 0.38
CA GLN A 247 12.31 -3.79 -0.57
C GLN A 247 11.77 -5.11 -0.01
N HIS A 248 12.61 -5.86 0.71
CA HIS A 248 12.20 -7.11 1.35
C HIS A 248 11.12 -6.88 2.41
N ILE A 249 11.30 -5.88 3.26
CA ILE A 249 10.32 -5.47 4.27
C ILE A 249 9.00 -5.07 3.61
N ASP A 250 9.07 -4.23 2.57
CA ASP A 250 7.87 -3.73 1.90
C ASP A 250 7.03 -4.86 1.30
N LEU A 251 7.68 -5.82 0.64
CA LEU A 251 7.02 -6.98 0.05
C LEU A 251 6.40 -7.88 1.12
N VAL A 252 7.15 -8.22 2.18
CA VAL A 252 6.62 -9.15 3.19
C VAL A 252 5.49 -8.51 4.00
N ILE A 253 5.64 -7.26 4.44
CA ILE A 253 4.57 -6.58 5.18
C ILE A 253 3.34 -6.36 4.30
N THR A 254 3.53 -5.99 3.02
CA THR A 254 2.41 -5.87 2.08
C THR A 254 1.70 -7.21 1.87
N ARG A 255 2.43 -8.32 1.76
CA ARG A 255 1.84 -9.66 1.67
C ARG A 255 1.03 -10.02 2.92
N LEU A 256 1.58 -9.83 4.12
CA LEU A 256 0.88 -10.10 5.38
C LEU A 256 -0.37 -9.26 5.53
N TRP A 257 -0.31 -8.00 5.10
CA TRP A 257 -1.47 -7.12 5.08
C TRP A 257 -2.54 -7.61 4.11
N LEU A 258 -2.18 -8.02 2.88
CA LEU A 258 -3.14 -8.58 1.93
C LEU A 258 -3.79 -9.88 2.44
N ARG A 259 -3.01 -10.76 3.08
CA ARG A 259 -3.56 -11.95 3.76
C ARG A 259 -4.55 -11.57 4.87
N THR A 260 -4.26 -10.49 5.60
CA THR A 260 -5.16 -9.94 6.63
C THR A 260 -6.47 -9.46 6.00
N LEU A 261 -6.42 -8.71 4.90
CA LEU A 261 -7.62 -8.23 4.21
C LEU A 261 -8.47 -9.38 3.65
N LEU A 262 -7.85 -10.41 3.05
CA LEU A 262 -8.55 -11.61 2.58
C LEU A 262 -9.24 -12.35 3.73
N TRP A 263 -8.55 -12.49 4.87
CA TRP A 263 -9.13 -13.12 6.06
C TRP A 263 -10.31 -12.32 6.61
N GLN A 264 -10.19 -10.99 6.71
CA GLN A 264 -11.28 -10.11 7.15
C GLN A 264 -12.47 -10.17 6.20
N LEU A 265 -12.22 -10.23 4.90
CA LEU A 265 -13.26 -10.40 3.90
C LEU A 265 -13.97 -11.75 4.09
N ALA A 266 -13.22 -12.84 4.25
CA ALA A 266 -13.79 -14.17 4.52
C ALA A 266 -14.59 -14.22 5.82
N LEU A 267 -14.12 -13.56 6.88
CA LEU A 267 -14.84 -13.39 8.15
C LEU A 267 -16.19 -12.70 7.91
N SER A 268 -16.20 -11.59 7.16
CA SER A 268 -17.42 -10.81 6.88
C SER A 268 -18.48 -11.61 6.11
N GLN A 269 -18.03 -12.59 5.32
CA GLN A 269 -18.90 -13.47 4.52
C GLN A 269 -19.25 -14.77 5.25
N GLY A 270 -18.77 -14.98 6.49
CA GLY A 270 -19.00 -16.21 7.24
C GLY A 270 -18.33 -17.44 6.64
N LEU A 271 -17.21 -17.27 5.93
CA LEU A 271 -16.52 -18.35 5.20
C LEU A 271 -15.40 -19.02 6.01
N LEU A 272 -15.14 -18.55 7.23
CA LEU A 272 -14.07 -19.10 8.07
C LEU A 272 -14.48 -20.42 8.75
N ALA A 273 -13.50 -21.28 8.95
CA ALA A 273 -13.65 -22.56 9.63
C ALA A 273 -13.06 -22.50 11.05
N SER A 274 -13.76 -23.12 12.00
CA SER A 274 -13.31 -23.22 13.41
C SER A 274 -12.21 -24.26 13.61
N THR A 275 -12.11 -25.25 12.73
CA THR A 275 -11.08 -26.29 12.76
C THR A 275 -10.28 -26.27 11.47
N THR A 276 -8.96 -26.28 11.57
CA THR A 276 -8.07 -26.44 10.43
C THR A 276 -8.22 -27.86 9.86
N SER A 277 -8.73 -27.94 8.63
CA SER A 277 -8.68 -29.18 7.84
C SER A 277 -7.35 -29.23 7.09
N PRO A 278 -6.68 -30.38 6.96
CA PRO A 278 -5.47 -30.52 6.12
C PRO A 278 -5.72 -30.17 4.65
N THR A 279 -6.98 -30.18 4.21
CA THR A 279 -7.39 -29.89 2.84
C THR A 279 -7.58 -28.41 2.55
N ASN A 280 -7.77 -27.59 3.60
CA ASN A 280 -8.15 -26.20 3.45
C ASN A 280 -6.93 -25.32 3.71
N HIS A 281 -6.89 -24.17 3.04
CA HIS A 281 -5.82 -23.21 3.28
C HIS A 281 -5.93 -22.66 4.71
N GLU A 282 -4.78 -22.51 5.40
CA GLU A 282 -4.74 -21.92 6.75
C GLU A 282 -5.41 -20.54 6.86
N GLY A 283 -5.45 -19.76 5.76
CA GLY A 283 -6.04 -18.42 5.67
C GLY A 283 -7.55 -18.39 5.90
N LEU A 284 -8.22 -19.55 5.93
CA LEU A 284 -9.63 -19.68 6.28
C LEU A 284 -9.89 -20.04 7.75
N SER A 285 -8.85 -20.21 8.55
CA SER A 285 -9.03 -20.52 9.98
C SER A 285 -9.39 -19.26 10.77
N PHE A 286 -10.28 -19.37 11.76
CA PHE A 286 -10.46 -18.31 12.76
C PHE A 286 -9.17 -18.00 13.53
N GLN A 287 -8.28 -18.98 13.69
CA GLN A 287 -7.00 -18.82 14.38
C GLN A 287 -5.85 -18.37 13.46
N PHE A 288 -6.12 -18.13 12.17
CA PHE A 288 -5.11 -17.72 11.21
C PHE A 288 -4.27 -16.50 11.68
N PRO A 289 -4.86 -15.44 12.27
CA PRO A 289 -4.07 -14.29 12.70
C PRO A 289 -3.06 -14.60 13.82
N ILE A 290 -3.44 -15.42 14.80
CA ILE A 290 -2.58 -15.72 15.96
C ILE A 290 -1.55 -16.81 15.69
N ASN A 291 -1.79 -17.68 14.70
CA ASN A 291 -0.88 -18.76 14.34
C ASN A 291 0.09 -18.31 13.24
N SER A 292 -0.41 -18.03 12.04
CA SER A 292 0.42 -17.82 10.86
C SER A 292 0.85 -16.37 10.70
N LEU A 293 -0.10 -15.41 10.75
CA LEU A 293 0.25 -13.99 10.62
C LEU A 293 1.21 -13.54 11.72
N TYR A 294 0.92 -13.86 12.98
CA TYR A 294 1.80 -13.55 14.11
C TYR A 294 3.21 -14.11 13.91
N THR A 295 3.33 -15.39 13.53
CA THR A 295 4.63 -16.06 13.38
C THR A 295 5.45 -15.43 12.26
N GLU A 296 4.85 -15.23 11.09
CA GLU A 296 5.51 -14.57 9.96
C GLU A 296 5.88 -13.13 10.31
N PHE A 297 4.97 -12.39 10.94
CA PHE A 297 5.19 -11.00 11.35
C PHE A 297 6.34 -10.90 12.36
N ARG A 298 6.39 -11.78 13.36
CA ARG A 298 7.49 -11.86 14.32
C ARG A 298 8.82 -12.19 13.64
N SER A 299 8.80 -13.13 12.69
CA SER A 299 9.99 -13.51 11.92
C SER A 299 10.59 -12.31 11.17
N VAL A 300 9.76 -11.47 10.55
CA VAL A 300 10.21 -10.25 9.86
C VAL A 300 10.96 -9.32 10.82
N PHE A 301 10.34 -8.93 11.92
CA PHE A 301 10.94 -7.98 12.87
C PHE A 301 12.19 -8.55 13.56
N SER A 302 12.24 -9.86 13.80
CA SER A 302 13.42 -10.51 14.38
C SER A 302 14.67 -10.47 13.47
N ARG A 303 14.46 -10.29 12.16
CA ARG A 303 15.52 -10.25 11.15
C ARG A 303 16.00 -8.83 10.84
N LEU A 304 15.30 -7.80 11.33
CA LEU A 304 15.67 -6.42 11.12
C LEU A 304 16.93 -6.09 11.91
N GLN A 305 17.89 -5.44 11.25
CA GLN A 305 19.04 -4.88 11.97
C GLN A 305 18.63 -3.68 12.83
N ASP A 306 17.70 -2.88 12.31
CA ASP A 306 17.13 -1.72 12.98
C ASP A 306 15.63 -1.64 12.68
N VAL A 307 14.79 -1.75 13.70
CA VAL A 307 13.33 -1.66 13.58
C VAL A 307 12.88 -0.26 13.12
N THR A 308 13.67 0.78 13.38
CA THR A 308 13.36 2.14 12.92
C THR A 308 13.45 2.26 11.40
N SER A 309 14.12 1.31 10.73
CA SER A 309 14.19 1.26 9.26
C SER A 309 12.81 1.13 8.60
N VAL A 310 11.87 0.46 9.27
CA VAL A 310 10.48 0.32 8.85
C VAL A 310 9.78 1.67 8.75
N GLY A 311 10.18 2.64 9.59
CA GLY A 311 9.67 4.01 9.58
C GLY A 311 9.99 4.77 8.29
N PHE A 312 11.09 4.43 7.58
CA PHE A 312 11.45 5.08 6.30
C PHE A 312 10.49 4.72 5.15
N HIS A 313 9.64 3.70 5.31
CA HIS A 313 8.60 3.41 4.33
C HIS A 313 7.43 4.40 4.36
N GLY A 314 7.29 5.18 5.45
CA GLY A 314 6.25 6.21 5.61
C GLY A 314 4.88 5.68 6.02
N MET A 315 3.87 6.55 6.01
CA MET A 315 2.55 6.31 6.62
C MET A 315 1.84 5.03 6.13
N GLY A 316 1.87 4.77 4.81
CA GLY A 316 1.23 3.59 4.24
C GLY A 316 1.85 2.25 4.67
N MET A 317 3.03 2.24 5.29
CA MET A 317 3.57 1.06 5.98
C MET A 317 3.00 0.94 7.38
N LEU A 318 2.97 2.04 8.13
CA LEU A 318 2.40 2.08 9.48
C LEU A 318 0.93 1.66 9.51
N GLU A 319 0.14 2.04 8.49
CA GLU A 319 -1.25 1.60 8.34
C GLU A 319 -1.38 0.08 8.16
N LYS A 320 -0.49 -0.53 7.36
CA LYS A 320 -0.46 -1.99 7.18
C LYS A 320 -0.11 -2.70 8.48
N LEU A 321 0.94 -2.23 9.16
CA LEU A 321 1.36 -2.78 10.45
C LEU A 321 0.28 -2.64 11.51
N PHE A 322 -0.41 -1.49 11.54
CA PHE A 322 -1.55 -1.25 12.41
C PHE A 322 -2.63 -2.31 12.17
N GLU A 323 -3.05 -2.49 10.91
CA GLU A 323 -4.13 -3.42 10.54
C GLU A 323 -3.82 -4.88 10.89
N ILE A 324 -2.57 -5.31 10.65
CA ILE A 324 -2.08 -6.64 11.03
C ILE A 324 -2.13 -6.77 12.56
N THR A 325 -1.55 -5.80 13.28
CA THR A 325 -1.43 -5.83 14.75
C THR A 325 -2.80 -5.81 15.43
N SER A 326 -3.72 -4.97 14.97
CA SER A 326 -5.09 -4.90 15.48
C SER A 326 -5.84 -6.20 15.25
N THR A 327 -5.70 -6.80 14.06
CA THR A 327 -6.38 -8.07 13.73
C THR A 327 -5.89 -9.21 14.62
N ILE A 328 -4.58 -9.31 14.87
CA ILE A 328 -4.02 -10.31 15.79
C ILE A 328 -4.57 -10.08 17.21
N ALA A 329 -4.53 -8.82 17.70
CA ALA A 329 -5.03 -8.48 19.01
C ALA A 329 -6.53 -8.78 19.18
N ASP A 330 -7.34 -8.55 18.14
CA ASP A 330 -8.77 -8.84 18.13
C ASP A 330 -9.06 -10.34 18.28
N VAL A 331 -8.34 -11.18 17.52
CA VAL A 331 -8.50 -12.63 17.63
C VAL A 331 -8.03 -13.12 19.00
N MET A 332 -6.90 -12.62 19.52
CA MET A 332 -6.45 -12.98 20.86
C MET A 332 -7.51 -12.66 21.91
N VAL A 333 -8.07 -11.44 21.91
CA VAL A 333 -9.12 -11.04 22.86
C VAL A 333 -10.34 -11.97 22.84
N VAL A 334 -10.68 -12.51 21.66
CA VAL A 334 -11.82 -13.43 21.50
C VAL A 334 -11.46 -14.86 21.94
N THR A 335 -10.28 -15.37 21.58
CA THR A 335 -9.88 -16.76 21.89
C THR A 335 -9.62 -16.99 23.37
N SER A 336 -9.06 -16.00 24.07
CA SER A 336 -8.72 -16.12 25.51
C SER A 336 -9.94 -16.21 26.42
N GLN A 337 -11.11 -15.78 25.95
CA GLN A 337 -12.36 -15.89 26.72
C GLN A 337 -12.86 -17.34 26.83
N SER A 338 -12.27 -18.28 26.09
CA SER A 338 -12.78 -19.64 25.92
C SER A 338 -11.87 -20.77 26.42
N GLY A 339 -10.64 -20.47 26.90
CA GLY A 339 -9.63 -21.49 27.21
C GLY A 339 -8.67 -21.15 28.36
N GLN A 340 -7.82 -22.12 28.74
CA GLN A 340 -6.69 -21.90 29.64
C GLN A 340 -5.60 -21.11 28.89
N ILE A 341 -4.98 -20.14 29.55
CA ILE A 341 -3.91 -19.34 28.95
C ILE A 341 -2.63 -20.18 28.89
N GLU A 342 -2.08 -20.34 27.69
CA GLU A 342 -0.84 -21.06 27.45
C GLU A 342 0.38 -20.12 27.43
N ASP A 343 1.60 -20.67 27.60
CA ASP A 343 2.84 -19.90 27.54
C ASP A 343 3.05 -19.19 26.19
N GLU A 344 2.54 -19.79 25.10
CA GLU A 344 2.59 -19.19 23.78
C GLU A 344 1.72 -17.93 23.70
N ASP A 345 0.55 -17.93 24.36
CA ASP A 345 -0.32 -16.77 24.42
C ASP A 345 0.35 -15.62 25.19
N VAL A 346 1.10 -15.94 26.25
CA VAL A 346 1.90 -14.94 26.97
C VAL A 346 2.94 -14.30 26.05
N SER A 347 3.71 -15.11 25.32
CA SER A 347 4.71 -14.64 24.36
C SER A 347 4.09 -13.76 23.25
N ARG A 348 2.89 -14.12 22.78
CA ARG A 348 2.13 -13.34 21.79
C ARG A 348 1.72 -11.97 22.34
N VAL A 349 1.18 -11.92 23.57
CA VAL A 349 0.81 -10.64 24.20
C VAL A 349 2.03 -9.74 24.43
N GLU A 350 3.14 -10.29 24.91
CA GLU A 350 4.38 -9.52 25.10
C GLU A 350 4.89 -8.91 23.79
N TYR A 351 4.80 -9.67 22.69
CA TYR A 351 5.18 -9.18 21.38
C TYR A 351 4.21 -8.12 20.84
N LEU A 352 2.89 -8.31 21.02
CA LEU A 352 1.91 -7.27 20.70
C LEU A 352 2.13 -5.99 21.52
N LEU A 353 2.56 -6.09 22.77
CA LEU A 353 2.95 -4.94 23.58
C LEU A 353 4.15 -4.20 22.99
N PHE A 354 5.16 -4.93 22.52
CA PHE A 354 6.30 -4.36 21.79
C PHE A 354 5.83 -3.62 20.53
N LEU A 355 5.02 -4.28 19.69
CA LEU A 355 4.50 -3.69 18.45
C LEU A 355 3.61 -2.48 18.70
N PHE A 356 2.77 -2.54 19.73
CA PHE A 356 1.95 -1.42 20.13
C PHE A 356 2.82 -0.23 20.52
N LYS A 357 3.83 -0.43 21.37
CA LYS A 357 4.75 0.64 21.76
C LYS A 357 5.50 1.20 20.56
N PHE A 358 5.92 0.33 19.65
CA PHE A 358 6.53 0.73 18.39
C PHE A 358 5.59 1.63 17.58
N LEU A 359 4.35 1.18 17.29
CA LEU A 359 3.35 1.94 16.55
C LEU A 359 2.95 3.25 17.28
N ALA A 360 2.77 3.20 18.60
CA ALA A 360 2.46 4.36 19.42
C ALA A 360 3.59 5.40 19.40
N GLY A 361 4.84 4.98 19.18
CA GLY A 361 5.98 5.86 18.96
C GLY A 361 5.85 6.77 17.74
N PHE A 362 4.90 6.52 16.82
CA PHE A 362 4.65 7.36 15.66
C PHE A 362 3.40 8.25 15.87
N ASP A 363 3.57 9.57 15.93
CA ASP A 363 2.44 10.54 15.98
C ASP A 363 1.59 10.55 14.72
N ALA A 364 2.11 9.99 13.63
CA ALA A 364 1.35 9.77 12.41
C ALA A 364 0.20 8.76 12.60
N VAL A 365 0.29 7.87 13.60
CA VAL A 365 -0.83 6.99 13.95
C VAL A 365 -1.95 7.85 14.51
N ALA A 366 -3.07 7.87 13.78
CA ALA A 366 -4.20 8.74 14.10
C ALA A 366 -4.67 8.50 15.54
N SER A 367 -5.10 9.54 16.25
CA SER A 367 -5.57 9.41 17.65
C SER A 367 -6.64 8.32 17.81
N LYS A 368 -7.48 8.10 16.79
CA LYS A 368 -8.45 7.00 16.75
C LYS A 368 -7.79 5.61 16.74
N GLN A 369 -6.75 5.43 15.92
CA GLN A 369 -5.99 4.17 15.86
C GLN A 369 -5.27 3.90 17.20
N ARG A 370 -4.64 4.93 17.78
CA ARG A 370 -4.02 4.83 19.11
C ARG A 370 -5.04 4.43 20.18
N ASN A 371 -6.20 5.09 20.21
CA ASN A 371 -7.28 4.77 21.15
C ASN A 371 -7.82 3.35 20.96
N TYR A 372 -7.99 2.90 19.71
CA TYR A 372 -8.45 1.54 19.42
C TYR A 372 -7.50 0.49 20.01
N LEU A 373 -6.21 0.60 19.72
CA LEU A 373 -5.23 -0.34 20.25
C LEU A 373 -5.10 -0.25 21.78
N LEU A 374 -5.27 0.94 22.35
CA LEU A 374 -5.35 1.16 23.81
C LEU A 374 -6.50 0.37 24.46
N GLU A 375 -7.70 0.43 23.87
CA GLU A 375 -8.86 -0.34 24.33
C GLU A 375 -8.57 -1.84 24.30
N LYS A 376 -7.90 -2.33 23.24
CA LYS A 376 -7.51 -3.75 23.15
C LYS A 376 -6.46 -4.14 24.18
N LEU A 377 -5.47 -3.29 24.44
CA LEU A 377 -4.51 -3.52 25.52
C LEU A 377 -5.18 -3.57 26.89
N GLN A 378 -6.16 -2.70 27.15
CA GLN A 378 -6.92 -2.73 28.40
C GLN A 378 -7.72 -4.02 28.55
N ALA A 379 -8.35 -4.49 27.47
CA ALA A 379 -9.04 -5.78 27.45
C ALA A 379 -8.06 -6.94 27.74
N MET A 380 -6.92 -6.98 27.07
CA MET A 380 -5.88 -8.00 27.30
C MET A 380 -5.32 -7.94 28.73
N LYS A 381 -5.14 -6.75 29.31
CA LYS A 381 -4.69 -6.60 30.71
C LYS A 381 -5.67 -7.24 31.71
N GLY A 382 -6.96 -7.19 31.43
CA GLY A 382 -7.98 -7.87 32.24
C GLY A 382 -7.89 -9.39 32.16
N MET A 383 -7.46 -9.95 31.02
CA MET A 383 -7.39 -11.39 30.78
C MET A 383 -6.05 -12.00 31.17
N TYR A 384 -4.94 -11.30 30.93
CA TYR A 384 -3.57 -11.80 31.08
C TYR A 384 -2.88 -11.20 32.31
N THR A 385 -3.40 -11.50 33.51
CA THR A 385 -2.96 -10.83 34.76
C THR A 385 -1.51 -11.11 35.16
N MET A 386 -0.89 -12.17 34.62
CA MET A 386 0.51 -12.51 34.88
C MET A 386 1.52 -11.64 34.11
N ILE A 387 1.07 -10.90 33.09
CA ILE A 387 1.94 -10.08 32.25
C ILE A 387 2.04 -8.67 32.82
N ASN A 388 3.26 -8.14 32.90
CA ASN A 388 3.46 -6.75 33.28
C ASN A 388 3.26 -5.82 32.07
N PHE A 389 2.05 -5.29 31.93
CA PHE A 389 1.72 -4.29 30.91
C PHE A 389 2.44 -2.93 31.12
N GLY A 390 3.13 -2.74 32.26
CA GLY A 390 3.76 -1.50 32.66
C GLY A 390 2.77 -0.35 32.88
N LYS A 391 3.28 0.87 32.96
CA LYS A 391 2.47 2.05 32.62
C LYS A 391 2.28 2.00 31.11
N ALA A 392 1.15 1.43 30.66
CA ALA A 392 0.73 1.63 29.29
C ALA A 392 0.43 3.14 29.17
N PHE A 393 1.41 3.86 28.61
CA PHE A 393 1.62 5.32 28.61
C PHE A 393 2.23 5.92 29.87
#